data_AF-A0A2N3PS49-F1
#
_entry.id   AF-A0A2N3PS49-F1
#
_cell.length_a   1.000
_cell.length_b   1.000
_cell.length_c   1.000
_cell.angle_alpha   90.00
_cell.angle_beta   90.00
_cell.angle_gamma   90.00
#
_symmetry.space_group_name_H-M   'P 1'
#
loop_
_entity.id
_entity.type
_entity.pdbx_description
1 polymer ?
#
loop_
_entity_poly.entity_id
_entity_poly.type
_entity_poly.pdbx_seq_one_letter_code
_entity_poly.pdbx_strand_id
1 'polypeptide(L)'
;MMFYHGWFSMVSFRDIRIVNKVLLLLGLLGLVAMLATVFATGKMRTIDNTYGELVNKTAHGTLALSRAATRLRTTGMQLYDLIAEEDAARMKAIVAEMDTTHDQWKSMSAAAKESLPDHAADIGRLMDQYETLFATIRDIQVVALANDNAKALAITRERFAPAMDAIFTVMSRLLVEADQKMRTESASASAVTGSTITLTYGAVMSGLVLVMILAVVVANRAVSKPIVEVAQVMERLSDRDYSVQINGTDRRDEVGIMAKAVQVFKDNMMRADQLAAEQEKDRQAREQRAARLETLTRQFETTVGDVLQAVSSSATELQATASSMSATAEQTTRQATTVAAAAEQASANVQTVASASEELSSSIGEIGRQVAESTRVATEAREQGNR
;
A
#
# COMPACT_ATOMS: atom_id res chain seq x y z
N MET A 1 21.80 0.36 -34.03
CA MET A 1 21.59 0.23 -32.58
C MET A 1 20.08 0.26 -32.34
N MET A 2 19.40 -0.84 -32.64
CA MET A 2 17.94 -0.94 -32.69
C MET A 2 17.60 -2.43 -32.52
N PHE A 3 16.53 -2.73 -31.77
CA PHE A 3 15.96 -4.06 -31.50
C PHE A 3 16.59 -4.91 -30.38
N TYR A 4 16.27 -4.56 -29.12
CA TYR A 4 16.00 -5.53 -28.05
C TYR A 4 14.73 -5.09 -27.32
N HIS A 5 13.58 -5.37 -27.94
CA HIS A 5 12.26 -5.30 -27.30
C HIS A 5 11.50 -6.56 -27.73
N GLY A 6 11.09 -7.36 -26.75
CA GLY A 6 10.14 -8.44 -26.97
C GLY A 6 10.64 -9.82 -26.57
N TRP A 7 10.81 -10.06 -25.27
CA TRP A 7 10.64 -11.42 -24.70
C TRP A 7 10.53 -11.40 -23.16
N PHE A 8 9.63 -10.57 -22.60
CA PHE A 8 9.15 -10.73 -21.22
C PHE A 8 7.78 -10.05 -21.06
N SER A 9 6.80 -10.46 -21.87
CA SER A 9 5.38 -10.14 -21.64
C SER A 9 4.69 -11.25 -20.84
N MET A 10 5.36 -11.77 -19.81
CA MET A 10 4.75 -12.59 -18.77
C MET A 10 4.22 -11.63 -17.71
N VAL A 11 2.88 -11.61 -17.51
CA VAL A 11 2.16 -11.03 -16.37
C VAL A 11 2.89 -9.83 -15.72
N SER A 12 2.56 -8.62 -16.16
CA SER A 12 3.12 -7.40 -15.55
C SER A 12 2.98 -7.48 -14.03
N PHE A 13 4.10 -7.56 -13.30
CA PHE A 13 4.16 -7.62 -11.83
C PHE A 13 3.41 -6.45 -11.18
N ARG A 14 3.09 -5.41 -11.97
CA ARG A 14 2.29 -4.25 -11.62
C ARG A 14 0.81 -4.59 -11.34
N ASP A 15 0.26 -5.64 -11.95
CA ASP A 15 -1.15 -6.00 -11.85
C ASP A 15 -1.46 -7.09 -10.81
N ILE A 16 -0.41 -7.62 -10.18
CA ILE A 16 -0.54 -8.61 -9.11
C ILE A 16 -0.92 -7.89 -7.81
N ARG A 17 -1.83 -8.48 -7.04
CA ARG A 17 -2.18 -7.99 -5.69
C ARG A 17 -0.97 -7.98 -4.75
N ILE A 18 -0.89 -7.01 -3.86
CA ILE A 18 0.23 -6.86 -2.91
C ILE A 18 0.45 -8.15 -2.10
N VAL A 19 -0.65 -8.75 -1.61
CA VAL A 19 -0.60 -10.02 -0.85
C VAL A 19 0.09 -11.14 -1.64
N ASN A 20 -0.22 -11.26 -2.94
CA ASN A 20 0.36 -12.29 -3.79
C ASN A 20 1.85 -12.04 -4.06
N LYS A 21 2.30 -10.78 -4.11
CA LYS A 21 3.74 -10.46 -4.22
C LYS A 21 4.50 -10.91 -2.97
N VAL A 22 3.93 -10.69 -1.79
CA VAL A 22 4.51 -11.13 -0.51
C VAL A 22 4.53 -12.66 -0.43
N LEU A 23 3.42 -13.33 -0.77
CA LEU A 23 3.36 -14.79 -0.79
C LEU A 23 4.37 -15.42 -1.76
N LEU A 24 4.61 -14.79 -2.92
CA LEU A 24 5.62 -15.26 -3.87
C LEU A 24 7.03 -15.19 -3.28
N LEU A 25 7.37 -14.09 -2.59
CA LEU A 25 8.67 -13.95 -1.91
C LEU A 25 8.84 -14.97 -0.77
N LEU A 26 7.79 -15.20 0.03
CA LEU A 26 7.79 -16.24 1.07
C LEU A 26 7.91 -17.64 0.46
N GLY A 27 7.24 -17.90 -0.66
CA GLY A 27 7.34 -19.14 -1.41
C GLY A 27 8.75 -19.39 -1.94
N LEU A 28 9.42 -18.35 -2.47
CA LEU A 28 10.84 -18.44 -2.89
C LEU A 28 11.76 -18.74 -1.70
N LEU A 29 11.51 -18.14 -0.54
CA LEU A 29 12.30 -18.41 0.67
C LEU A 29 12.12 -19.86 1.15
N GLY A 30 10.89 -20.35 1.12
CA GLY A 30 10.58 -21.77 1.38
C GLY A 30 11.21 -22.71 0.36
N LEU A 31 11.25 -22.33 -0.93
CA LEU A 31 11.91 -23.10 -1.98
C LEU A 31 13.42 -23.20 -1.74
N VAL A 32 14.08 -22.09 -1.37
CA VAL A 32 15.52 -22.09 -1.04
C VAL A 32 15.79 -23.05 0.13
N ALA A 33 14.99 -22.98 1.19
CA ALA A 33 15.12 -23.88 2.33
C ALA A 33 14.93 -25.35 1.91
N MET A 34 13.88 -25.65 1.15
CA MET A 34 13.58 -27.01 0.69
C MET A 34 14.70 -27.58 -0.19
N LEU A 35 15.19 -26.81 -1.17
CA LEU A 35 16.29 -27.23 -2.04
C LEU A 35 17.58 -27.46 -1.26
N ALA A 36 17.90 -26.59 -0.30
CA ALA A 36 19.05 -26.75 0.57
C ALA A 36 18.94 -28.01 1.45
N THR A 37 17.76 -28.29 2.00
CA THR A 37 17.52 -29.52 2.77
C THR A 37 17.70 -30.75 1.90
N VAL A 38 17.10 -30.80 0.70
CA VAL A 38 17.24 -31.93 -0.23
C VAL A 38 18.70 -32.15 -0.61
N PHE A 39 19.44 -31.08 -0.91
CA PHE A 39 20.86 -31.14 -1.23
C PHE A 39 21.68 -31.67 -0.04
N ALA A 40 21.49 -31.11 1.15
CA ALA A 40 22.21 -31.52 2.37
C ALA A 40 21.92 -32.97 2.73
N THR A 41 20.65 -33.40 2.70
CA THR A 41 20.24 -34.79 2.96
C THR A 41 20.85 -35.75 1.94
N GLY A 42 20.87 -35.39 0.66
CA GLY A 42 21.50 -36.21 -0.39
C GLY A 42 22.99 -36.44 -0.11
N LYS A 43 23.73 -35.39 0.25
CA LYS A 43 25.15 -35.50 0.59
C LYS A 43 25.40 -36.23 1.91
N MET A 44 24.58 -36.01 2.93
CA MET A 44 24.67 -36.74 4.21
C MET A 44 24.50 -38.25 4.00
N ARG A 45 23.57 -38.69 3.14
CA ARG A 45 23.41 -40.12 2.83
C ARG A 45 24.66 -40.72 2.17
N THR A 46 25.33 -39.98 1.28
CA THR A 46 26.59 -40.45 0.69
C THR A 46 27.67 -40.58 1.75
N ILE A 47 27.81 -39.60 2.64
CA ILE A 47 28.78 -39.62 3.75
C ILE A 47 28.50 -40.80 4.69
N ASP A 48 27.24 -41.00 5.08
CA ASP A 48 26.80 -42.08 5.96
C ASP A 48 27.10 -43.46 5.37
N ASN A 49 26.84 -43.66 4.08
CA ASN A 49 27.18 -44.91 3.39
C ASN A 49 28.69 -45.16 3.37
N THR A 50 29.52 -44.14 3.10
CA THR A 50 30.98 -44.26 3.11
C THR A 50 31.51 -44.58 4.50
N TYR A 51 31.01 -43.91 5.54
CA TYR A 51 31.39 -44.23 6.94
C TYR A 51 30.91 -45.62 7.35
N GLY A 52 29.71 -46.01 6.94
CA GLY A 52 29.16 -47.34 7.18
C GLY A 52 30.02 -48.44 6.57
N GLU A 53 30.51 -48.25 5.34
CA GLU A 53 31.45 -49.18 4.70
C GLU A 53 32.79 -49.25 5.43
N LEU A 54 33.34 -48.08 5.79
CA LEU A 54 34.63 -47.99 6.48
C LEU A 54 34.61 -48.68 7.85
N VAL A 55 33.56 -48.46 8.63
CA VAL A 55 33.41 -49.00 9.99
C VAL A 55 32.97 -50.46 9.95
N ASN A 56 31.90 -50.79 9.21
CA ASN A 56 31.33 -52.14 9.26
C ASN A 56 32.12 -53.18 8.46
N LYS A 57 32.89 -52.76 7.45
CA LYS A 57 33.70 -53.69 6.64
C LYS A 57 35.19 -53.51 6.91
N THR A 58 35.78 -52.38 6.49
CA THR A 58 37.24 -52.21 6.48
C THR A 58 37.83 -52.31 7.89
N ALA A 59 37.27 -51.64 8.89
CA ALA A 59 37.77 -51.71 10.26
C ALA A 59 37.60 -53.11 10.88
N HIS A 60 36.45 -53.75 10.69
CA HIS A 60 36.23 -55.13 11.15
C HIS A 60 37.18 -56.13 10.50
N GLY A 61 37.40 -56.01 9.19
CA GLY A 61 38.32 -56.86 8.43
C GLY A 61 39.77 -56.69 8.84
N THR A 62 40.24 -55.44 8.99
CA THR A 62 41.59 -55.13 9.47
C THR A 62 41.82 -55.67 10.88
N LEU A 63 40.83 -55.54 11.77
CA LEU A 63 40.90 -56.10 13.12
C LEU A 63 40.95 -57.63 13.11
N ALA A 64 40.13 -58.28 12.28
CA ALA A 64 40.14 -59.73 12.12
C ALA A 64 41.51 -60.22 11.60
N LEU A 65 42.08 -59.54 10.60
CA LEU A 65 43.41 -59.84 10.06
C LEU A 65 44.52 -59.64 11.12
N SER A 66 44.41 -58.59 11.95
CA SER A 66 45.36 -58.32 13.04
C SER A 66 45.31 -59.41 14.12
N ARG A 67 44.10 -59.88 14.47
CA ARG A 67 43.90 -61.00 15.39
C ARG A 67 44.46 -62.30 14.80
N ALA A 68 44.25 -62.56 13.51
CA ALA A 68 44.87 -63.70 12.82
C ALA A 68 46.41 -63.63 12.86
N ALA A 69 47.00 -62.45 12.65
CA ALA A 69 48.46 -62.28 12.74
C ALA A 69 48.99 -62.59 14.15
N THR A 70 48.22 -62.24 15.18
CA THR A 70 48.53 -62.60 16.57
C THR A 70 48.48 -64.12 16.77
N ARG A 71 47.46 -64.82 16.25
CA ARG A 71 47.36 -66.29 16.33
C ARG A 71 48.46 -67.01 15.56
N LEU A 72 48.88 -66.47 14.42
CA LEU A 72 50.03 -66.97 13.67
C LEU A 72 51.30 -66.93 14.54
N ARG A 73 51.54 -65.80 15.24
CA ARG A 73 52.66 -65.69 16.18
C ARG A 73 52.56 -66.68 17.34
N THR A 74 51.36 -66.88 17.89
CA THR A 74 51.13 -67.90 18.92
C THR A 74 51.48 -69.30 18.44
N THR A 75 51.14 -69.65 17.18
CA THR A 75 51.45 -70.96 16.59
C THR A 75 52.96 -71.25 16.61
N GLY A 76 53.79 -70.26 16.23
CA GLY A 76 55.25 -70.40 16.27
C GLY A 76 55.79 -70.59 17.69
N MET A 77 55.26 -69.84 18.66
CA MET A 77 55.63 -69.98 20.07
C MET A 77 55.29 -71.37 20.63
N GLN A 78 54.07 -71.86 20.36
CA GLN A 78 53.63 -73.18 20.79
C GLN A 78 54.43 -74.31 20.14
N LEU A 79 54.84 -74.15 18.88
CA LEU A 79 55.70 -75.13 18.21
C LEU A 79 57.06 -75.26 18.92
N TYR A 80 57.69 -74.15 19.28
CA TYR A 80 58.94 -74.18 20.03
C TYR A 80 58.75 -74.71 21.45
N ASP A 81 57.63 -74.39 22.11
CA ASP A 81 57.25 -74.95 23.43
C ASP A 81 57.11 -76.47 23.35
N LEU A 82 56.44 -76.99 22.32
CA LEU A 82 56.30 -78.43 22.08
C LEU A 82 57.65 -79.14 21.91
N ILE A 83 58.60 -78.52 21.18
CA ILE A 83 59.93 -79.10 20.95
C ILE A 83 60.79 -79.08 22.22
N ALA A 84 60.56 -78.11 23.10
CA ALA A 84 61.30 -77.95 24.36
C ALA A 84 60.71 -78.76 25.52
N GLU A 85 59.44 -79.15 25.44
CA GLU A 85 58.73 -79.91 26.47
C GLU A 85 59.13 -81.39 26.48
N GLU A 86 59.34 -81.95 27.68
CA GLU A 86 59.70 -83.35 27.89
C GLU A 86 58.54 -84.18 28.48
N ASP A 87 57.56 -83.52 29.13
CA ASP A 87 56.40 -84.22 29.69
C ASP A 87 55.38 -84.59 28.61
N ALA A 88 55.19 -85.89 28.39
CA ALA A 88 54.32 -86.41 27.34
C ALA A 88 52.83 -86.00 27.48
N ALA A 89 52.34 -85.74 28.69
CA ALA A 89 50.97 -85.25 28.89
C ALA A 89 50.86 -83.77 28.49
N ARG A 90 51.85 -82.95 28.85
CA ARG A 90 51.93 -81.55 28.46
C ARG A 90 52.15 -81.37 26.96
N MET A 91 53.00 -82.18 26.33
CA MET A 91 53.17 -82.18 24.87
C MET A 91 51.84 -82.41 24.14
N LYS A 92 51.05 -83.41 24.58
CA LYS A 92 49.70 -83.66 24.01
C LYS A 92 48.76 -82.48 24.22
N ALA A 93 48.84 -81.81 25.38
CA ALA A 93 48.05 -80.61 25.63
C ALA A 93 48.46 -79.46 24.70
N ILE A 94 49.76 -79.23 24.48
CA ILE A 94 50.25 -78.21 23.54
C ILE A 94 49.76 -78.51 22.12
N VAL A 95 49.80 -79.76 21.66
CA VAL A 95 49.26 -80.16 20.35
C VAL A 95 47.77 -79.80 20.23
N ALA A 96 46.95 -80.08 21.25
CA ALA A 96 45.54 -79.70 21.25
C ALA A 96 45.33 -78.17 21.28
N GLU A 97 46.18 -77.43 22.00
CA GLU A 97 46.17 -75.96 22.01
C GLU A 97 46.57 -75.39 20.62
N MET A 98 47.46 -76.05 19.89
CA MET A 98 47.84 -75.68 18.52
C MET A 98 46.70 -75.92 17.54
N ASP A 99 45.98 -77.04 17.62
CA ASP A 99 44.78 -77.30 16.81
C ASP A 99 43.72 -76.23 17.07
N THR A 100 43.50 -75.85 18.33
CA THR A 100 42.59 -74.75 18.69
C THR A 100 43.04 -73.41 18.09
N THR A 101 44.35 -73.16 18.09
CA THR A 101 44.93 -71.92 17.52
C THR A 101 44.80 -71.88 16.00
N HIS A 102 44.92 -73.03 15.33
CA HIS A 102 44.67 -73.20 13.90
C HIS A 102 43.21 -72.87 13.54
N ASP A 103 42.25 -73.43 14.27
CA ASP A 103 40.82 -73.14 14.07
C ASP A 103 40.51 -71.65 14.26
N GLN A 104 41.07 -71.02 15.29
CA GLN A 104 40.93 -69.58 15.54
C GLN A 104 41.53 -68.75 14.41
N TRP A 105 42.74 -69.10 13.95
CA TRP A 105 43.39 -68.41 12.84
C TRP A 105 42.55 -68.51 11.55
N LYS A 106 42.00 -69.69 11.26
CA LYS A 106 41.16 -69.95 10.09
C LYS A 106 39.87 -69.14 10.13
N SER A 107 39.20 -69.13 11.28
CA SER A 107 37.98 -68.34 11.50
C SER A 107 38.24 -66.84 11.32
N MET A 108 39.31 -66.30 11.93
CA MET A 108 39.66 -64.88 11.83
C MET A 108 40.06 -64.49 10.40
N SER A 109 40.80 -65.35 9.69
CA SER A 109 41.19 -65.11 8.30
C SER A 109 40.00 -65.16 7.35
N ALA A 110 39.04 -66.06 7.60
CA ALA A 110 37.79 -66.10 6.83
C ALA A 110 36.95 -64.82 7.04
N ALA A 111 36.82 -64.35 8.28
CA ALA A 111 36.13 -63.09 8.58
C ALA A 111 36.84 -61.87 7.93
N ALA A 112 38.18 -61.87 7.93
CA ALA A 112 38.96 -60.85 7.24
C ALA A 112 38.73 -60.88 5.72
N LYS A 113 38.70 -62.09 5.12
CA LYS A 113 38.43 -62.29 3.68
C LYS A 113 37.05 -61.77 3.27
N GLU A 114 36.03 -62.00 4.10
CA GLU A 114 34.66 -61.52 3.86
C GLU A 114 34.57 -60.00 3.97
N SER A 115 35.26 -59.41 4.94
CA SER A 115 35.18 -57.98 5.25
C SER A 115 36.12 -57.11 4.40
N LEU A 116 37.13 -57.71 3.75
CA LEU A 116 38.12 -57.04 2.89
C LEU A 116 38.04 -57.60 1.46
N PRO A 117 36.99 -57.30 0.68
CA PRO A 117 36.80 -57.86 -0.66
C PRO A 117 37.99 -57.59 -1.60
N ASP A 118 38.60 -56.41 -1.51
CA ASP A 118 39.76 -56.02 -2.31
C ASP A 118 41.00 -56.90 -2.04
N HIS A 119 41.10 -57.46 -0.84
CA HIS A 119 42.20 -58.33 -0.41
C HIS A 119 41.79 -59.79 -0.32
N ALA A 120 40.56 -60.16 -0.71
CA ALA A 120 40.01 -61.49 -0.49
C ALA A 120 40.79 -62.60 -1.22
N ALA A 121 41.35 -62.31 -2.39
CA ALA A 121 42.20 -63.24 -3.14
C ALA A 121 43.54 -63.49 -2.43
N ASP A 122 44.17 -62.44 -1.91
CA ASP A 122 45.43 -62.53 -1.18
C ASP A 122 45.26 -63.24 0.16
N ILE A 123 44.19 -62.92 0.90
CA ILE A 123 43.83 -63.62 2.13
C ILE A 123 43.51 -65.10 1.83
N GLY A 124 42.84 -65.40 0.71
CA GLY A 124 42.63 -66.78 0.26
C GLY A 124 43.94 -67.54 0.06
N ARG A 125 44.89 -66.96 -0.68
CA ARG A 125 46.22 -67.55 -0.88
C ARG A 125 46.98 -67.75 0.43
N LEU A 126 46.86 -66.79 1.35
CA LEU A 126 47.45 -66.86 2.69
C LEU A 126 46.87 -68.03 3.49
N MET A 127 45.56 -68.25 3.40
CA MET A 127 44.88 -69.41 4.00
C MET A 127 45.42 -70.73 3.45
N ASP A 128 45.59 -70.85 2.14
CA ASP A 128 46.13 -72.07 1.51
C ASP A 128 47.61 -72.32 1.93
N GLN A 129 48.41 -71.26 2.01
CA GLN A 129 49.79 -71.32 2.48
C GLN A 129 49.87 -71.75 3.95
N TYR A 130 48.97 -71.25 4.80
CA TYR A 130 48.92 -71.64 6.21
C TYR A 130 48.49 -73.08 6.41
N GLU A 131 47.56 -73.61 5.62
CA GLU A 131 47.20 -75.04 5.68
C GLU A 131 48.39 -75.93 5.28
N THR A 132 49.16 -75.51 4.27
CA THR A 132 50.41 -76.19 3.87
C THR A 132 51.46 -76.14 4.98
N LEU A 133 51.61 -75.00 5.63
CA LEU A 133 52.47 -74.84 6.81
C LEU A 133 51.99 -75.73 7.97
N PHE A 134 50.69 -75.81 8.21
CA PHE A 134 50.12 -76.60 9.30
C PHE A 134 50.32 -78.10 9.09
N ALA A 135 50.30 -78.57 7.84
CA ALA A 135 50.75 -79.93 7.52
C ALA A 135 52.22 -80.17 7.92
N THR A 136 53.10 -79.18 7.71
CA THR A 136 54.50 -79.24 8.18
C THR A 136 54.58 -79.22 9.71
N ILE A 137 53.72 -78.46 10.39
CA ILE A 137 53.60 -78.50 11.85
C ILE A 137 53.23 -79.90 12.32
N ARG A 138 52.29 -80.59 11.66
CA ARG A 138 51.93 -81.98 11.98
C ARG A 138 53.11 -82.94 11.82
N ASP A 139 53.91 -82.79 10.75
CA ASP A 139 55.15 -83.57 10.60
C ASP A 139 56.09 -83.36 11.81
N ILE A 140 56.22 -82.11 12.28
CA ILE A 140 57.06 -81.76 13.44
C ILE A 140 56.46 -82.32 14.73
N GLN A 141 55.14 -82.25 14.92
CA GLN A 141 54.44 -82.79 16.09
C GLN A 141 54.68 -84.30 16.23
N VAL A 142 54.63 -85.06 15.13
CA VAL A 142 54.90 -86.51 15.15
C VAL A 142 56.33 -86.80 15.62
N VAL A 143 57.31 -86.05 15.12
CA VAL A 143 58.72 -86.23 15.48
C VAL A 143 59.01 -85.76 16.91
N ALA A 144 58.44 -84.64 17.33
CA ALA A 144 58.56 -84.11 18.68
C ALA A 144 57.95 -85.07 19.70
N LEU A 145 56.74 -85.62 19.46
CA LEU A 145 56.10 -86.61 20.35
C LEU A 145 56.88 -87.93 20.44
N ALA A 146 57.75 -88.23 19.47
CA ALA A 146 58.69 -89.35 19.52
C ALA A 146 60.00 -89.01 20.27
N ASN A 147 60.08 -87.82 20.86
CA ASN A 147 61.23 -87.26 21.58
C ASN A 147 62.50 -87.06 20.72
N ASP A 148 62.34 -86.92 19.40
CA ASP A 148 63.45 -86.64 18.46
C ASP A 148 63.56 -85.14 18.17
N ASN A 149 63.96 -84.38 19.19
CA ASN A 149 64.01 -82.92 19.16
C ASN A 149 65.00 -82.39 18.10
N ALA A 150 66.07 -83.12 17.82
CA ALA A 150 67.05 -82.75 16.80
C ALA A 150 66.42 -82.74 15.40
N LYS A 151 65.66 -83.78 15.06
CA LYS A 151 64.95 -83.86 13.77
C LYS A 151 63.78 -82.87 13.70
N ALA A 152 63.06 -82.67 14.81
CA ALA A 152 62.00 -81.65 14.90
C ALA A 152 62.56 -80.24 14.61
N LEU A 153 63.71 -79.90 15.19
CA LEU A 153 64.40 -78.63 14.95
C LEU A 153 64.91 -78.49 13.51
N ALA A 154 65.40 -79.56 12.89
CA ALA A 154 65.82 -79.55 11.49
C ALA A 154 64.65 -79.21 10.55
N ILE A 155 63.51 -79.91 10.69
CA ILE A 155 62.30 -79.62 9.91
C ILE A 155 61.80 -78.19 10.18
N THR A 156 61.90 -77.74 11.44
CA THR A 156 61.52 -76.38 11.82
C THR A 156 62.35 -75.33 11.06
N ARG A 157 63.67 -75.51 10.99
CA ARG A 157 64.57 -74.56 10.31
C ARG A 157 64.42 -74.59 8.79
N GLU A 158 64.30 -75.78 8.21
CA GLU A 158 64.33 -75.97 6.75
C GLU A 158 62.98 -75.69 6.08
N ARG A 159 61.87 -76.00 6.75
CA ARG A 159 60.51 -75.92 6.16
C ARG A 159 59.61 -74.92 6.86
N PHE A 160 59.51 -74.98 8.20
CA PHE A 160 58.56 -74.15 8.96
C PHE A 160 58.97 -72.67 8.99
N ALA A 161 60.20 -72.36 9.39
CA ALA A 161 60.69 -70.99 9.54
C ALA A 161 60.57 -70.15 8.25
N PRO A 162 61.01 -70.60 7.06
CA PRO A 162 60.84 -69.82 5.84
C PRO A 162 59.38 -69.67 5.42
N ALA A 163 58.55 -70.69 5.63
CA ALA A 163 57.12 -70.61 5.32
C ALA A 163 56.37 -69.65 6.26
N MET A 164 56.71 -69.65 7.56
CA MET A 164 56.21 -68.67 8.53
C MET A 164 56.59 -67.24 8.15
N ASP A 165 57.85 -67.01 7.78
CA ASP A 165 58.35 -65.68 7.38
C ASP A 165 57.62 -65.16 6.14
N ALA A 166 57.39 -66.02 5.14
CA ALA A 166 56.61 -65.69 3.96
C ALA A 166 55.16 -65.29 4.32
N ILE A 167 54.50 -66.05 5.19
CA ILE A 167 53.13 -65.71 5.64
C ILE A 167 53.12 -64.40 6.43
N PHE A 168 54.07 -64.18 7.35
CA PHE A 168 54.17 -62.92 8.09
C PHE A 168 54.41 -61.71 7.18
N THR A 169 55.24 -61.86 6.16
CA THR A 169 55.49 -60.81 5.17
C THR A 169 54.20 -60.45 4.42
N VAL A 170 53.42 -61.44 3.98
CA VAL A 170 52.13 -61.17 3.32
C VAL A 170 51.12 -60.56 4.28
N MET A 171 50.97 -61.10 5.50
CA MET A 171 50.03 -60.55 6.50
C MET A 171 50.37 -59.10 6.86
N SER A 172 51.65 -58.78 7.06
CA SER A 172 52.08 -57.43 7.41
C SER A 172 51.80 -56.45 6.27
N ARG A 173 52.07 -56.84 5.01
CA ARG A 173 51.71 -56.05 3.83
C ARG A 173 50.21 -55.76 3.77
N LEU A 174 49.38 -56.80 3.91
CA LEU A 174 47.92 -56.67 3.88
C LEU A 174 47.38 -55.76 5.00
N LEU A 175 47.96 -55.85 6.20
CA LEU A 175 47.59 -54.97 7.31
C LEU A 175 47.92 -53.50 7.02
N VAL A 176 49.10 -53.24 6.43
CA VAL A 176 49.51 -51.88 6.04
C VAL A 176 48.62 -51.34 4.93
N GLU A 177 48.33 -52.15 3.90
CA GLU A 177 47.45 -51.77 2.79
C GLU A 177 46.02 -51.47 3.28
N ALA A 178 45.49 -52.31 4.19
CA ALA A 178 44.17 -52.11 4.76
C ALA A 178 44.10 -50.86 5.68
N ASP A 179 45.13 -50.60 6.51
CA ASP A 179 45.20 -49.37 7.32
C ASP A 179 45.34 -48.11 6.44
N GLN A 180 46.19 -48.17 5.41
CA GLN A 180 46.39 -47.06 4.50
C GLN A 180 45.10 -46.74 3.73
N LYS A 181 44.40 -47.75 3.23
CA LYS A 181 43.10 -47.59 2.59
C LYS A 181 42.10 -46.94 3.54
N MET A 182 42.01 -47.45 4.77
CA MET A 182 41.11 -46.90 5.79
C MET A 182 41.40 -45.42 6.08
N ARG A 183 42.67 -45.03 6.20
CA ARG A 183 43.08 -43.63 6.38
C ARG A 183 42.73 -42.75 5.19
N THR A 184 43.00 -43.21 3.98
CA THR A 184 42.71 -42.46 2.75
C THR A 184 41.20 -42.26 2.56
N GLU A 185 40.40 -43.31 2.73
CA GLU A 185 38.95 -43.22 2.63
C GLU A 185 38.36 -42.33 3.72
N SER A 186 38.82 -42.46 4.98
CA SER A 186 38.43 -41.57 6.08
C SER A 186 38.76 -40.11 5.80
N ALA A 187 39.98 -39.82 5.32
CA ALA A 187 40.39 -38.46 4.97
C ALA A 187 39.53 -37.89 3.82
N SER A 188 39.23 -38.71 2.80
CA SER A 188 38.37 -38.30 1.70
C SER A 188 36.94 -38.02 2.15
N ALA A 189 36.37 -38.86 3.02
CA ALA A 189 35.03 -38.68 3.58
C ALA A 189 34.95 -37.41 4.44
N SER A 190 35.99 -37.14 5.24
CA SER A 190 36.10 -35.91 6.03
C SER A 190 36.22 -34.66 5.16
N ALA A 191 37.04 -34.70 4.09
CA ALA A 191 37.15 -33.60 3.14
C ALA A 191 35.84 -33.33 2.40
N VAL A 192 35.13 -34.37 1.96
CA VAL A 192 33.80 -34.28 1.36
C VAL A 192 32.80 -33.67 2.34
N THR A 193 32.88 -34.03 3.63
CA THR A 193 32.03 -33.46 4.68
C THR A 193 32.28 -31.96 4.84
N GLY A 194 33.54 -31.52 4.98
CA GLY A 194 33.89 -30.10 5.11
C GLY A 194 33.49 -29.28 3.88
N SER A 195 33.72 -29.81 2.68
CA SER A 195 33.29 -29.17 1.43
C SER A 195 31.77 -29.08 1.33
N THR A 196 31.05 -30.15 1.70
CA THR A 196 29.58 -30.17 1.71
C THR A 196 29.01 -29.12 2.64
N ILE A 197 29.56 -28.97 3.85
CA ILE A 197 29.13 -27.95 4.82
C ILE A 197 29.30 -26.55 4.21
N THR A 198 30.49 -26.26 3.68
CA THR A 198 30.81 -24.94 3.12
C THR A 198 29.93 -24.60 1.91
N LEU A 199 29.74 -25.57 0.99
CA LEU A 199 28.89 -25.39 -0.18
C LEU A 199 27.41 -25.22 0.20
N THR A 200 26.92 -25.97 1.18
CA THR A 200 25.54 -25.86 1.67
C THR A 200 25.30 -24.48 2.27
N TYR A 201 26.19 -24.00 3.15
CA TYR A 201 26.09 -22.64 3.69
C TYR A 201 26.18 -21.58 2.59
N GLY A 202 27.10 -21.72 1.64
CA GLY A 202 27.23 -20.81 0.51
C GLY A 202 25.96 -20.75 -0.36
N ALA A 203 25.35 -21.91 -0.65
CA ALA A 203 24.11 -22.00 -1.42
C ALA A 203 22.91 -21.39 -0.67
N VAL A 204 22.77 -21.68 0.63
CA VAL A 204 21.70 -21.10 1.46
C VAL A 204 21.85 -19.58 1.56
N MET A 205 23.05 -19.11 1.92
CA MET A 205 23.30 -17.68 2.10
C MET A 205 23.12 -16.89 0.80
N SER A 206 23.61 -17.41 -0.34
CA SER A 206 23.40 -16.77 -1.64
C SER A 206 21.92 -16.75 -2.03
N GLY A 207 21.18 -17.85 -1.81
CA GLY A 207 19.73 -17.90 -2.02
C GLY A 207 18.97 -16.88 -1.16
N LEU A 208 19.30 -16.78 0.13
CA LEU A 208 18.70 -15.80 1.04
C LEU A 208 18.99 -14.36 0.63
N VAL A 209 20.25 -14.05 0.26
CA VAL A 209 20.64 -12.73 -0.22
C VAL A 209 19.90 -12.36 -1.50
N LEU A 210 19.76 -13.30 -2.45
CA LEU A 210 18.98 -13.08 -3.68
C LEU A 210 17.51 -12.80 -3.39
N VAL A 211 16.88 -13.58 -2.51
CA VAL A 211 15.47 -13.36 -2.10
C VAL A 211 15.33 -12.03 -1.36
N MET A 212 16.29 -11.63 -0.52
CA MET A 212 16.29 -10.33 0.15
C MET A 212 16.40 -9.16 -0.84
N ILE A 213 17.31 -9.25 -1.81
CA ILE A 213 17.45 -8.23 -2.87
C ILE A 213 16.14 -8.11 -3.66
N LEU A 214 15.55 -9.24 -4.05
CA LEU A 214 14.26 -9.26 -4.74
C LEU A 214 13.15 -8.65 -3.88
N ALA A 215 13.12 -8.97 -2.58
CA ALA A 215 12.13 -8.43 -1.65
C ALA A 215 12.26 -6.90 -1.53
N VAL A 216 13.47 -6.37 -1.39
CA VAL A 216 13.72 -4.92 -1.36
C VAL A 216 13.29 -4.25 -2.67
N VAL A 217 13.64 -4.83 -3.82
CA VAL A 217 13.27 -4.29 -5.13
C VAL A 217 11.76 -4.29 -5.32
N VAL A 218 11.07 -5.38 -4.99
CA VAL A 218 9.61 -5.51 -5.09
C VAL A 218 8.92 -4.56 -4.12
N ALA A 219 9.34 -4.51 -2.85
CA ALA A 219 8.77 -3.61 -1.85
C ALA A 219 8.89 -2.15 -2.31
N ASN A 220 10.08 -1.71 -2.72
CA ASN A 220 10.30 -0.31 -3.10
C ASN A 220 9.58 0.06 -4.40
N ARG A 221 9.71 -0.74 -5.47
CA ARG A 221 9.19 -0.36 -6.80
C ARG A 221 7.73 -0.75 -7.02
N ALA A 222 7.25 -1.86 -6.46
CA ALA A 222 5.93 -2.37 -6.75
C ALA A 222 4.88 -1.99 -5.70
N VAL A 223 5.30 -1.61 -4.47
CA VAL A 223 4.42 -1.29 -3.34
C VAL A 223 4.64 0.14 -2.85
N SER A 224 5.80 0.44 -2.25
CA SER A 224 6.02 1.72 -1.56
C SER A 224 5.98 2.92 -2.48
N LYS A 225 6.71 2.91 -3.61
CA LYS A 225 6.74 4.07 -4.52
C LYS A 225 5.35 4.42 -5.09
N PRO A 226 4.56 3.49 -5.63
CA PRO A 226 3.21 3.81 -6.11
C PRO A 226 2.25 4.30 -5.02
N ILE A 227 2.34 3.78 -3.80
CA ILE A 227 1.53 4.26 -2.67
C ILE A 227 1.89 5.71 -2.33
N VAL A 228 3.18 6.03 -2.28
CA VAL A 228 3.67 7.40 -2.05
C VAL A 228 3.23 8.34 -3.17
N GLU A 229 3.31 7.91 -4.44
CA GLU A 229 2.83 8.70 -5.58
C GLU A 229 1.34 9.03 -5.45
N VAL A 230 0.49 8.05 -5.09
CA VAL A 230 -0.95 8.30 -4.87
C VAL A 230 -1.18 9.25 -3.69
N ALA A 231 -0.41 9.12 -2.61
CA ALA A 231 -0.50 10.02 -1.45
C ALA A 231 -0.11 11.47 -1.80
N GLN A 232 0.97 11.66 -2.55
CA GLN A 232 1.42 12.98 -3.02
C GLN A 232 0.40 13.65 -3.93
N VAL A 233 -0.29 12.88 -4.78
CA VAL A 233 -1.36 13.42 -5.62
C VAL A 233 -2.54 13.89 -4.75
N MET A 234 -2.89 13.14 -3.71
CA MET A 234 -3.95 13.52 -2.78
C MET A 234 -3.61 14.84 -2.05
N GLU A 235 -2.37 15.01 -1.60
CA GLU A 235 -1.88 16.25 -0.97
C GLU A 235 -2.02 17.46 -1.91
N ARG A 236 -1.62 17.32 -3.17
CA ARG A 236 -1.79 18.40 -4.17
C ARG A 236 -3.26 18.72 -4.45
N LEU A 237 -4.13 17.71 -4.45
CA LEU A 237 -5.57 17.94 -4.63
C LEU A 237 -6.17 18.70 -3.44
N SER A 238 -5.72 18.45 -2.21
CA SER A 238 -6.15 19.26 -1.06
C SER A 238 -5.72 20.72 -1.15
N ASP A 239 -4.61 21.01 -1.82
CA ASP A 239 -4.15 22.38 -2.14
C ASP A 239 -4.87 23.00 -3.35
N ARG A 240 -5.95 22.36 -3.85
CA ARG A 240 -6.72 22.74 -5.05
C ARG A 240 -5.91 22.76 -6.35
N ASP A 241 -4.79 22.05 -6.41
CA ASP A 241 -4.04 21.87 -7.66
C ASP A 241 -4.60 20.71 -8.48
N TYR A 242 -5.58 21.00 -9.34
CA TYR A 242 -6.20 20.02 -10.23
C TYR A 242 -5.38 19.72 -11.50
N SER A 243 -4.21 20.33 -11.69
CA SER A 243 -3.37 20.07 -12.88
C SER A 243 -2.66 18.72 -12.82
N VAL A 244 -2.51 18.15 -11.62
CA VAL A 244 -1.81 16.89 -11.39
C VAL A 244 -2.47 15.71 -12.14
N GLN A 245 -1.65 14.92 -12.84
CA GLN A 245 -2.09 13.69 -13.48
C GLN A 245 -2.02 12.52 -12.50
N ILE A 246 -3.09 11.73 -12.44
CA ILE A 246 -3.16 10.53 -11.61
C ILE A 246 -2.68 9.34 -12.44
N ASN A 247 -1.46 8.89 -12.17
CA ASN A 247 -0.88 7.72 -12.83
C ASN A 247 -1.40 6.42 -12.19
N GLY A 248 -1.51 5.35 -12.99
CA GLY A 248 -1.79 4.00 -12.48
C GLY A 248 -3.27 3.65 -12.31
N THR A 249 -4.19 4.42 -12.89
CA THR A 249 -5.63 4.09 -12.94
C THR A 249 -5.93 2.85 -13.79
N ASP A 250 -5.00 2.42 -14.63
CA ASP A 250 -5.04 1.21 -15.46
C ASP A 250 -4.63 -0.06 -14.70
N ARG A 251 -4.05 0.06 -13.51
CA ARG A 251 -3.60 -1.08 -12.69
C ARG A 251 -4.78 -1.92 -12.19
N ARG A 252 -4.54 -3.22 -12.05
CA ARG A 252 -5.51 -4.21 -11.55
C ARG A 252 -5.30 -4.63 -10.08
N ASP A 253 -4.36 -4.00 -9.38
CA ASP A 253 -4.05 -4.25 -7.97
C ASP A 253 -4.69 -3.22 -7.02
N GLU A 254 -4.43 -3.34 -5.72
CA GLU A 254 -4.97 -2.46 -4.68
C GLU A 254 -4.58 -0.99 -4.90
N VAL A 255 -3.39 -0.75 -5.45
CA VAL A 255 -2.93 0.61 -5.80
C VAL A 255 -3.79 1.18 -6.94
N GLY A 256 -4.14 0.37 -7.93
CA GLY A 256 -5.06 0.79 -8.99
C GLY A 256 -6.44 1.17 -8.49
N ILE A 257 -6.95 0.45 -7.48
CA ILE A 257 -8.23 0.79 -6.82
C ILE A 257 -8.11 2.17 -6.15
N MET A 258 -7.01 2.43 -5.43
CA MET A 258 -6.77 3.74 -4.82
C MET A 258 -6.65 4.85 -5.86
N ALA A 259 -5.88 4.65 -6.93
CA ALA A 259 -5.72 5.64 -8.00
C ALA A 259 -7.07 6.02 -8.65
N LYS A 260 -7.95 5.03 -8.90
CA LYS A 260 -9.30 5.29 -9.42
C LYS A 260 -10.16 6.08 -8.43
N ALA A 261 -10.07 5.78 -7.14
CA ALA A 261 -10.80 6.53 -6.11
C ALA A 261 -10.33 7.99 -6.04
N VAL A 262 -9.02 8.24 -6.13
CA VAL A 262 -8.44 9.59 -6.19
C VAL A 262 -8.88 10.34 -7.45
N GLN A 263 -9.02 9.65 -8.60
CA GLN A 263 -9.55 10.25 -9.82
C GLN A 263 -10.98 10.74 -9.65
N VAL A 264 -11.86 9.90 -9.08
CA VAL A 264 -13.25 10.31 -8.78
C VAL A 264 -13.28 11.49 -7.80
N PHE A 265 -12.38 11.51 -6.81
CA PHE A 265 -12.28 12.61 -5.86
C PHE A 265 -11.88 13.93 -6.54
N LYS A 266 -10.86 13.90 -7.42
CA LYS A 266 -10.44 15.05 -8.24
C LYS A 266 -11.61 15.59 -9.07
N ASP A 267 -12.34 14.71 -9.76
CA ASP A 267 -13.46 15.10 -10.62
C ASP A 267 -14.58 15.77 -9.82
N ASN A 268 -14.86 15.27 -8.62
CA ASN A 268 -15.84 15.87 -7.70
C ASN A 268 -15.39 17.23 -7.17
N MET A 269 -14.12 17.41 -6.81
CA MET A 269 -13.60 18.70 -6.35
C MET A 269 -13.64 19.76 -7.46
N MET A 270 -13.22 19.41 -8.68
CA MET A 270 -13.31 20.32 -9.83
C MET A 270 -14.76 20.76 -10.08
N ARG A 271 -15.72 19.83 -10.00
CA ARG A 271 -17.14 20.14 -10.16
C ARG A 271 -17.69 21.01 -9.03
N ALA A 272 -17.27 20.77 -7.80
CA ALA A 272 -17.65 21.59 -6.65
C ALA A 272 -17.16 23.04 -6.78
N ASP A 273 -15.90 23.24 -7.20
CA ASP A 273 -15.34 24.57 -7.42
C ASP A 273 -16.01 25.29 -8.60
N GLN A 274 -16.36 24.57 -9.68
CA GLN A 274 -17.15 25.13 -10.79
C GLN A 274 -18.53 25.62 -10.31
N LEU A 275 -19.25 24.79 -9.56
CA LEU A 275 -20.55 25.15 -9.00
C LEU A 275 -20.46 26.34 -8.03
N ALA A 276 -19.41 26.39 -7.20
CA ALA A 276 -19.17 27.52 -6.30
C ALA A 276 -18.91 28.82 -7.09
N ALA A 277 -18.14 28.77 -8.18
CA ALA A 277 -17.90 29.92 -9.04
C ALA A 277 -19.17 30.39 -9.78
N GLU A 278 -20.03 29.47 -10.21
CA GLU A 278 -21.33 29.80 -10.79
C GLU A 278 -22.26 30.46 -9.77
N GLN A 279 -22.35 29.90 -8.56
CA GLN A 279 -23.14 30.49 -7.47
C GLN A 279 -22.66 31.88 -7.09
N GLU A 280 -21.35 32.12 -7.07
CA GLU A 280 -20.80 33.44 -6.78
C GLU A 280 -21.18 34.46 -7.87
N LYS A 281 -21.11 34.09 -9.15
CA LYS A 281 -21.56 34.94 -10.26
C LYS A 281 -23.05 35.25 -10.17
N ASP A 282 -23.87 34.25 -9.86
CA ASP A 282 -25.31 34.42 -9.67
C ASP A 282 -25.62 35.34 -8.48
N ARG A 283 -24.88 35.20 -7.37
CA ARG A 283 -25.00 36.07 -6.21
C ARG A 283 -24.67 37.51 -6.58
N GLN A 284 -23.53 37.75 -7.23
CA GLN A 284 -23.12 39.08 -7.69
C GLN A 284 -24.14 39.69 -8.66
N ALA A 285 -24.71 38.90 -9.58
CA ALA A 285 -25.73 39.36 -10.50
C ALA A 285 -27.04 39.76 -9.78
N ARG A 286 -27.44 38.99 -8.76
CA ARG A 286 -28.60 39.31 -7.91
C ARG A 286 -28.37 40.58 -7.09
N GLU A 287 -27.19 40.73 -6.49
CA GLU A 287 -26.81 41.94 -5.73
C GLU A 287 -26.83 43.19 -6.63
N GLN A 288 -26.23 43.12 -7.83
CA GLN A 288 -26.29 44.21 -8.81
C GLN A 288 -27.71 44.53 -9.25
N ARG A 289 -28.57 43.52 -9.42
CA ARG A 289 -29.99 43.72 -9.75
C ARG A 289 -30.74 44.40 -8.60
N ALA A 290 -30.50 43.98 -7.36
CA ALA A 290 -31.11 44.58 -6.18
C ALA A 290 -30.69 46.06 -6.02
N ALA A 291 -29.41 46.38 -6.16
CA ALA A 291 -28.91 47.76 -6.10
C ALA A 291 -29.50 48.65 -7.22
N ARG A 292 -29.65 48.10 -8.44
CA ARG A 292 -30.35 48.81 -9.54
C ARG A 292 -31.81 49.08 -9.21
N LEU A 293 -32.52 48.09 -8.66
CA LEU A 293 -33.92 48.26 -8.26
C LEU A 293 -34.05 49.31 -7.15
N GLU A 294 -33.19 49.29 -6.14
CA GLU A 294 -33.18 50.28 -5.06
C GLU A 294 -33.00 51.71 -5.61
N THR A 295 -32.06 51.88 -6.55
CA THR A 295 -31.81 53.18 -7.21
C THR A 295 -33.05 53.65 -7.98
N LEU A 296 -33.68 52.76 -8.77
CA LEU A 296 -34.89 53.06 -9.52
C LEU A 296 -36.05 53.42 -8.59
N THR A 297 -36.25 52.69 -7.49
CA THR A 297 -37.29 52.98 -6.50
C THR A 297 -37.07 54.34 -5.85
N ARG A 298 -35.85 54.68 -5.45
CA ARG A 298 -35.54 55.99 -4.85
C ARG A 298 -35.79 57.13 -5.83
N GLN A 299 -35.42 56.95 -7.10
CA GLN A 299 -35.69 57.94 -8.15
C GLN A 299 -37.20 58.10 -8.41
N PHE A 300 -37.95 57.00 -8.40
CA PHE A 300 -39.40 57.01 -8.50
C PHE A 300 -40.04 57.76 -7.31
N GLU A 301 -39.61 57.48 -6.07
CA GLU A 301 -40.07 58.18 -4.87
C GLU A 301 -39.83 59.69 -4.94
N THR A 302 -38.64 60.12 -5.37
CA THR A 302 -38.34 61.56 -5.57
C THR A 302 -39.26 62.17 -6.63
N THR A 303 -39.37 61.53 -7.79
CA THR A 303 -40.17 62.05 -8.91
C THR A 303 -41.66 62.15 -8.54
N VAL A 304 -42.21 61.12 -7.89
CA VAL A 304 -43.60 61.12 -7.42
C VAL A 304 -43.79 62.15 -6.30
N GLY A 305 -42.82 62.31 -5.39
CA GLY A 305 -42.83 63.35 -4.36
C GLY A 305 -42.92 64.75 -4.97
N ASP A 306 -42.10 65.04 -5.98
CA ASP A 306 -42.09 66.33 -6.69
C ASP A 306 -43.45 66.59 -7.39
N VAL A 307 -44.00 65.58 -8.06
CA VAL A 307 -45.32 65.67 -8.73
C VAL A 307 -46.44 65.91 -7.70
N LEU A 308 -46.45 65.17 -6.59
CA LEU A 308 -47.45 65.35 -5.53
C LEU A 308 -47.35 66.73 -4.87
N GLN A 309 -46.15 67.25 -4.68
CA GLN A 309 -45.93 68.59 -4.14
C GLN A 309 -46.42 69.68 -5.10
N ALA A 310 -46.19 69.51 -6.41
CA ALA A 310 -46.75 70.39 -7.43
C ALA A 310 -48.29 70.38 -7.40
N VAL A 311 -48.92 69.20 -7.37
CA VAL A 311 -50.38 69.06 -7.29
C VAL A 311 -50.95 69.70 -6.01
N SER A 312 -50.31 69.49 -4.86
CA SER A 312 -50.73 70.09 -3.59
C SER A 312 -50.65 71.62 -3.63
N SER A 313 -49.61 72.16 -4.26
CA SER A 313 -49.45 73.61 -4.44
C SER A 313 -50.55 74.17 -5.34
N SER A 314 -50.80 73.54 -6.50
CA SER A 314 -51.89 73.94 -7.40
C SER A 314 -53.27 73.85 -6.74
N ALA A 315 -53.53 72.82 -5.91
CA ALA A 315 -54.79 72.70 -5.18
C ALA A 315 -54.97 73.82 -4.14
N THR A 316 -53.90 74.19 -3.43
CA THR A 316 -53.90 75.31 -2.48
C THR A 316 -54.18 76.65 -3.17
N GLU A 317 -53.57 76.86 -4.33
CA GLU A 317 -53.79 78.05 -5.16
C GLU A 317 -55.22 78.14 -5.71
N LEU A 318 -55.78 77.00 -6.14
CA LEU A 318 -57.19 76.87 -6.53
C LEU A 318 -58.13 77.21 -5.36
N GLN A 319 -57.84 76.71 -4.15
CA GLN A 319 -58.62 77.01 -2.95
C GLN A 319 -58.58 78.49 -2.59
N ALA A 320 -57.41 79.14 -2.70
CA ALA A 320 -57.27 80.57 -2.47
C ALA A 320 -58.08 81.39 -3.49
N THR A 321 -58.03 80.99 -4.77
CA THR A 321 -58.79 81.65 -5.85
C THR A 321 -60.30 81.48 -5.64
N ALA A 322 -60.76 80.28 -5.28
CA ALA A 322 -62.16 80.03 -4.96
C ALA A 322 -62.65 80.87 -3.76
N SER A 323 -61.83 81.01 -2.71
CA SER A 323 -62.15 81.84 -1.54
C SER A 323 -62.24 83.34 -1.90
N SER A 324 -61.29 83.84 -2.70
CA SER A 324 -61.30 85.23 -3.18
C SER A 324 -62.53 85.53 -4.07
N MET A 325 -62.91 84.58 -4.93
CA MET A 325 -64.12 84.68 -5.75
C MET A 325 -65.39 84.71 -4.90
N SER A 326 -65.47 83.88 -3.85
CA SER A 326 -66.58 83.91 -2.88
C SER A 326 -66.68 85.26 -2.17
N ALA A 327 -65.56 85.80 -1.68
CA ALA A 327 -65.52 87.10 -1.01
C ALA A 327 -65.93 88.24 -1.97
N THR A 328 -65.49 88.18 -3.22
CA THR A 328 -65.88 89.15 -4.26
C THR A 328 -67.38 89.08 -4.53
N ALA A 329 -67.95 87.87 -4.66
CA ALA A 329 -69.39 87.68 -4.86
C ALA A 329 -70.22 88.24 -3.69
N GLU A 330 -69.79 88.04 -2.44
CA GLU A 330 -70.42 88.64 -1.25
C GLU A 330 -70.33 90.17 -1.26
N GLN A 331 -69.19 90.74 -1.67
CA GLN A 331 -69.02 92.19 -1.79
C GLN A 331 -69.95 92.76 -2.87
N THR A 332 -70.01 92.14 -4.04
CA THR A 332 -70.92 92.54 -5.13
C THR A 332 -72.37 92.49 -4.66
N THR A 333 -72.75 91.46 -3.89
CA THR A 333 -74.09 91.35 -3.31
C THR A 333 -74.39 92.52 -2.38
N ARG A 334 -73.47 92.84 -1.46
CA ARG A 334 -73.63 93.99 -0.55
C ARG A 334 -73.76 95.32 -1.29
N GLN A 335 -72.93 95.54 -2.31
CA GLN A 335 -72.99 96.76 -3.14
C GLN A 335 -74.32 96.84 -3.90
N ALA A 336 -74.80 95.73 -4.46
CA ALA A 336 -76.10 95.69 -5.12
C ALA A 336 -77.24 96.09 -4.16
N THR A 337 -77.21 95.64 -2.90
CA THR A 337 -78.16 96.05 -1.87
C THR A 337 -78.09 97.56 -1.57
N THR A 338 -76.88 98.12 -1.43
CA THR A 338 -76.70 99.57 -1.21
C THR A 338 -77.22 100.38 -2.39
N VAL A 339 -76.94 99.94 -3.62
CA VAL A 339 -77.43 100.60 -4.85
C VAL A 339 -78.95 100.52 -4.93
N ALA A 340 -79.56 99.39 -4.58
CA ALA A 340 -81.01 99.25 -4.52
C ALA A 340 -81.63 100.24 -3.53
N ALA A 341 -81.08 100.36 -2.31
CA ALA A 341 -81.52 101.34 -1.32
C ALA A 341 -81.38 102.79 -1.80
N ALA A 342 -80.26 103.12 -2.45
CA ALA A 342 -80.05 104.44 -3.04
C ALA A 342 -81.05 104.73 -4.18
N ALA A 343 -81.37 103.73 -5.01
CA ALA A 343 -82.37 103.83 -6.07
C ALA A 343 -83.78 104.03 -5.51
N GLU A 344 -84.16 103.30 -4.45
CA GLU A 344 -85.43 103.50 -3.74
C GLU A 344 -85.55 104.93 -3.18
N GLN A 345 -84.50 105.44 -2.54
CA GLN A 345 -84.46 106.81 -2.02
C GLN A 345 -84.55 107.86 -3.14
N ALA A 346 -83.83 107.64 -4.26
CA ALA A 346 -83.93 108.52 -5.43
C ALA A 346 -85.36 108.54 -6.00
N SER A 347 -86.02 107.38 -6.07
CA SER A 347 -87.40 107.27 -6.53
C SER A 347 -88.37 108.03 -5.61
N ALA A 348 -88.17 107.96 -4.28
CA ALA A 348 -88.96 108.74 -3.32
C ALA A 348 -88.75 110.26 -3.47
N ASN A 349 -87.51 110.70 -3.73
CA ASN A 349 -87.22 112.11 -4.01
C ASN A 349 -87.88 112.59 -5.31
N VAL A 350 -87.84 111.79 -6.38
CA VAL A 350 -88.54 112.09 -7.64
C VAL A 350 -90.04 112.20 -7.41
N GLN A 351 -90.64 111.33 -6.61
CA GLN A 351 -92.05 111.42 -6.23
C GLN A 351 -92.36 112.71 -5.46
N THR A 352 -91.48 113.11 -4.55
CA THR A 352 -91.61 114.37 -3.79
C THR A 352 -91.53 115.59 -4.71
N VAL A 353 -90.60 115.59 -5.68
CA VAL A 353 -90.48 116.65 -6.69
C VAL A 353 -91.71 116.69 -7.61
N ALA A 354 -92.27 115.54 -7.97
CA ALA A 354 -93.51 115.46 -8.73
C ALA A 354 -94.68 116.11 -7.96
N SER A 355 -94.86 115.76 -6.68
CA SER A 355 -95.87 116.39 -5.82
C SER A 355 -95.67 117.91 -5.69
N ALA A 356 -94.43 118.37 -5.49
CA ALA A 356 -94.12 119.80 -5.42
C ALA A 356 -94.38 120.53 -6.75
N SER A 357 -94.15 119.86 -7.89
CA SER A 357 -94.44 120.40 -9.22
C SER A 357 -95.96 120.50 -9.48
N GLU A 358 -96.76 119.54 -8.99
CA GLU A 358 -98.22 119.60 -9.01
C GLU A 358 -98.75 120.75 -8.14
N GLU A 359 -98.17 120.94 -6.95
CA GLU A 359 -98.53 122.02 -6.02
C GLU A 359 -98.15 123.42 -6.57
N LEU A 360 -97.01 123.53 -7.25
CA LEU A 360 -96.59 124.72 -8.00
C LEU A 360 -97.52 125.01 -9.19
N SER A 361 -97.93 123.98 -9.94
CA SER A 361 -98.88 124.15 -11.06
C SER A 361 -100.24 124.67 -10.56
N SER A 362 -100.71 124.14 -9.42
CA SER A 362 -101.91 124.64 -8.72
C SER A 362 -101.76 126.11 -8.32
N SER A 363 -100.61 126.50 -7.73
CA SER A 363 -100.33 127.90 -7.36
C SER A 363 -100.28 128.84 -8.58
N ILE A 364 -99.70 128.42 -9.71
CA ILE A 364 -99.72 129.20 -10.95
C ILE A 364 -101.15 129.38 -11.47
N GLY A 365 -101.98 128.34 -11.38
CA GLY A 365 -103.40 128.42 -11.72
C GLY A 365 -104.18 129.40 -10.84
N GLU A 366 -103.88 129.47 -9.54
CA GLU A 366 -104.48 130.43 -8.59
C GLU A 366 -104.01 131.87 -8.85
N ILE A 367 -102.71 132.07 -9.10
CA ILE A 367 -102.16 133.39 -9.48
C ILE A 367 -102.82 133.87 -10.78
N GLY A 368 -103.03 132.98 -11.75
CA GLY A 368 -103.77 133.29 -12.98
C GLY A 368 -105.19 133.79 -12.70
N ARG A 369 -105.91 133.18 -11.75
CA ARG A 369 -107.24 133.66 -11.31
C ARG A 369 -107.18 135.02 -10.62
N GLN A 370 -106.23 135.24 -9.69
CA GLN A 370 -106.08 136.51 -8.99
C GLN A 370 -105.69 137.68 -9.92
N VAL A 371 -104.90 137.42 -10.95
CA VAL A 371 -104.52 138.42 -11.96
C VAL A 371 -105.70 138.80 -12.84
N ALA A 372 -106.51 137.83 -13.27
CA ALA A 372 -107.73 138.09 -14.03
C ALA A 372 -108.75 138.91 -13.21
N GLU A 373 -108.94 138.57 -11.92
CA GLU A 373 -109.80 139.29 -10.99
C GLU A 373 -109.34 140.75 -10.79
N SER A 374 -108.03 140.95 -10.58
CA SER A 374 -107.43 142.29 -10.44
C SER A 374 -107.62 143.15 -11.69
N THR A 375 -107.54 142.54 -12.88
CA THR A 375 -107.75 143.23 -14.16
C THR A 375 -109.21 143.61 -14.39
N ARG A 376 -110.15 142.76 -13.97
CA ARG A 376 -111.60 143.05 -14.02
C ARG A 376 -111.96 144.25 -13.14
N VAL A 377 -111.50 144.26 -11.89
CA VAL A 377 -111.72 145.36 -10.93
C VAL A 377 -111.13 146.68 -11.46
N ALA A 378 -109.92 146.64 -12.04
CA ALA A 378 -109.30 147.82 -12.63
C ALA A 378 -110.07 148.38 -13.83
N THR A 379 -110.77 147.53 -14.60
CA THR A 379 -111.57 147.94 -15.76
C THR A 379 -112.92 148.53 -15.33
N GLU A 380 -113.60 147.91 -14.36
CA GLU A 380 -114.87 148.42 -13.79
C GLU A 380 -114.68 149.79 -13.11
N ALA A 381 -113.57 149.99 -12.40
CA ALA A 381 -113.23 151.28 -11.78
C ALA A 381 -113.01 152.41 -12.79
N ARG A 382 -112.55 152.09 -14.01
CA ARG A 382 -112.29 153.08 -15.07
C ARG A 382 -113.57 153.55 -15.77
N GLU A 383 -114.61 152.73 -15.81
CA GLU A 383 -115.89 153.09 -16.44
C GLU A 383 -116.81 153.92 -15.55
N GLN A 384 -116.68 153.83 -14.22
CA GLN A 384 -117.53 154.59 -13.30
C GLN A 384 -117.09 156.06 -13.08
N GLY A 385 -115.85 156.41 -13.40
CA GLY A 385 -115.34 157.77 -13.18
C GLY A 385 -115.73 158.82 -14.24
N ASN A 386 -116.45 158.44 -15.30
CA ASN A 386 -116.67 159.27 -16.49
C ASN A 386 -118.14 159.66 -16.74
N ARG A 387 -118.96 159.79 -15.68
CA ARG A 387 -120.35 160.27 -15.77
C ARG A 387 -120.69 161.32 -14.72
#